data_AF-A0A3A5MK39-F1
#
_entry.id   AF-A0A3A5MK39-F1
#
_cell.length_a   1.000
_cell.length_b   1.000
_cell.length_c   1.000
_cell.angle_alpha   90.00
_cell.angle_beta   90.00
_cell.angle_gamma   90.00
#
_symmetry.space_group_name_H-M   'P 1'
#
loop_
_entity.id
_entity.type
_entity.pdbx_description
1 polymer ?
#
loop_
_entity_poly.entity_id
_entity_poly.type
_entity_poly.pdbx_seq_one_letter_code
_entity_poly.pdbx_strand_id
1 'polypeptide(L)'
;MIFTSRWLQAPLYLGLIVAQIIYVIVFMVELVNLGGSVWHSLTVPGDDGAIHVEEAAIMLSVLGLIDVVMIANLLIMVIIGGYETFVSRIRIEGHPDQPEWLSHVNANVLKVKLAMAIVGISSIHLLKTFIEVGDLAARGTPINEEPSETITGNVYTWDGVLWQVVIHMVFILSAVALAWIDRISQGAAHGPAKPSTMGEAPVAPAVSPAVSPTAPAALTGPAASTRPAITAIDHSVIDHSAGSQLLQLGQLRDAGIVTDDEFQAKKTELLARF
;
A
#
# COMPACT_ATOMS: atom_id res chain seq x y z
N MET A 1 1.92 -39.67 17.95
CA MET A 1 2.25 -39.09 16.64
C MET A 1 1.86 -37.61 16.49
N ILE A 2 0.71 -37.13 17.00
CA ILE A 2 0.31 -35.71 16.89
C ILE A 2 1.25 -34.71 17.60
N PHE A 3 1.88 -35.09 18.72
CA PHE A 3 2.84 -34.22 19.42
C PHE A 3 4.15 -34.01 18.65
N THR A 4 4.61 -35.00 17.89
CA THR A 4 5.85 -34.93 17.10
C THR A 4 5.70 -33.96 15.92
N SER A 5 4.50 -33.85 15.34
CA SER A 5 4.20 -32.92 14.23
C SER A 5 4.43 -31.45 14.61
N ARG A 6 4.17 -31.06 15.87
CA ARG A 6 4.40 -29.69 16.34
C ARG A 6 5.88 -29.33 16.40
N TRP A 7 6.72 -30.34 16.69
CA TRP A 7 8.17 -30.18 16.77
C TRP A 7 8.83 -30.01 15.40
N LEU A 8 8.23 -30.56 14.33
CA LEU A 8 8.67 -30.32 12.94
C LEU A 8 8.36 -28.89 12.47
N GLN A 9 7.33 -28.28 13.06
CA GLN A 9 6.84 -26.97 12.65
C GLN A 9 7.52 -25.80 13.37
N ALA A 10 7.97 -26.01 14.60
CA ALA A 10 8.76 -25.05 15.36
C ALA A 10 10.00 -24.53 14.61
N PRO A 11 10.88 -25.38 14.01
CA PRO A 11 12.04 -24.90 13.26
C PRO A 11 11.66 -24.17 11.97
N LEU A 12 10.52 -24.50 11.34
CA LEU A 12 10.03 -23.77 10.16
C LEU A 12 9.67 -22.32 10.50
N TYR A 13 8.92 -22.08 11.59
CA TYR A 13 8.63 -20.70 12.01
C TYR A 13 9.86 -19.96 12.46
N LEU A 14 10.77 -20.64 13.16
CA LEU A 14 12.05 -20.04 13.52
C LEU A 14 12.80 -19.58 12.26
N GLY A 15 12.82 -20.41 11.21
CA GLY A 15 13.36 -20.07 9.90
C GLY A 15 12.66 -18.86 9.26
N LEU A 16 11.33 -18.81 9.28
CA LEU A 16 10.55 -17.67 8.76
C LEU A 16 10.83 -16.37 9.54
N ILE A 17 10.97 -16.43 10.87
CA ILE A 17 11.32 -15.27 11.70
C ILE A 17 12.73 -14.78 11.39
N VAL A 18 13.69 -15.70 11.25
CA VAL A 18 15.06 -15.35 10.85
C VAL A 18 15.08 -14.75 9.45
N ALA A 19 14.34 -15.32 8.49
CA ALA A 19 14.17 -14.74 7.16
C ALA A 19 13.60 -13.32 7.21
N GLN A 20 12.59 -13.08 8.07
CA GLN A 20 12.03 -11.76 8.28
C GLN A 20 13.10 -10.77 8.81
N ILE A 21 13.93 -11.18 9.76
CA ILE A 21 15.04 -10.35 10.27
C ILE A 21 16.04 -10.03 9.15
N ILE A 22 16.39 -11.02 8.34
CA ILE A 22 17.29 -10.82 7.19
C ILE A 22 16.69 -9.81 6.21
N TYR A 23 15.41 -9.92 5.87
CA TYR A 23 14.74 -8.95 4.99
C TYR A 23 14.74 -7.53 5.56
N VAL A 24 14.56 -7.37 6.87
CA VAL A 24 14.68 -6.04 7.53
C VAL A 24 16.09 -5.50 7.38
N ILE A 25 17.13 -6.33 7.53
CA ILE A 25 18.52 -5.92 7.34
C ILE A 25 18.77 -5.52 5.87
N VAL A 26 18.32 -6.34 4.91
CA VAL A 26 18.44 -6.05 3.47
C VAL A 26 17.78 -4.71 3.14
N PHE A 27 16.55 -4.49 3.62
CA PHE A 27 15.85 -3.22 3.44
C PHE A 27 16.64 -2.04 4.03
N MET A 28 17.22 -2.18 5.23
CA MET A 28 18.04 -1.11 5.82
C MET A 28 19.29 -0.81 5.01
N VAL A 29 19.95 -1.84 4.46
CA VAL A 29 21.12 -1.67 3.58
C VAL A 29 20.74 -0.98 2.28
N GLU A 30 19.69 -1.44 1.61
CA GLU A 30 19.19 -0.83 0.37
C GLU A 30 18.76 0.63 0.57
N LEU A 31 18.09 0.93 1.69
CA LEU A 31 17.70 2.29 2.05
C LEU A 31 18.90 3.20 2.28
N VAL A 32 19.93 2.71 2.98
CA VAL A 32 21.18 3.47 3.18
C VAL A 32 21.92 3.67 1.86
N ASN A 33 21.95 2.67 0.98
CA ASN A 33 22.57 2.78 -0.35
C ASN A 33 21.84 3.80 -1.23
N LEU A 34 20.50 3.79 -1.22
CA LEU A 34 19.66 4.79 -1.91
C LEU A 34 19.96 6.19 -1.38
N GLY A 35 19.91 6.37 -0.06
CA GLY A 35 20.20 7.66 0.59
C GLY A 35 21.62 8.15 0.29
N GLY A 36 22.61 7.25 0.31
CA GLY A 36 24.00 7.55 -0.03
C GLY A 36 24.18 7.97 -1.49
N SER A 37 23.50 7.30 -2.43
CA SER A 37 23.53 7.62 -3.86
C SER A 37 22.92 9.00 -4.14
N VAL A 38 21.78 9.29 -3.50
CA VAL A 38 21.13 10.61 -3.57
C VAL A 38 22.03 11.69 -2.95
N TRP A 39 22.59 11.42 -1.77
CA TRP A 39 23.45 12.36 -1.06
C TRP A 39 24.73 12.69 -1.84
N HIS A 40 25.38 11.67 -2.41
CA HIS A 40 26.58 11.85 -3.22
C HIS A 40 26.30 12.65 -4.49
N SER A 41 25.21 12.34 -5.19
CA SER A 41 24.78 13.09 -6.39
C SER A 41 24.45 14.56 -6.10
N LEU A 42 23.95 14.86 -4.89
CA LEU A 42 23.61 16.23 -4.49
C LEU A 42 24.84 17.05 -4.04
N THR A 43 25.90 16.38 -3.58
CA THR A 43 27.10 17.02 -2.99
C THR A 43 28.30 17.09 -3.92
N VAL A 44 28.35 16.28 -4.99
CA VAL A 44 29.42 16.27 -5.98
C VAL A 44 28.85 16.57 -7.37
N PRO A 45 29.06 17.77 -7.93
CA PRO A 45 28.70 18.08 -9.32
C PRO A 45 29.54 17.23 -10.30
N GLY A 46 28.93 16.76 -11.38
CA GLY A 46 29.63 16.03 -12.45
C GLY A 46 30.73 16.86 -13.14
N ASP A 47 31.68 16.18 -13.79
CA ASP A 47 32.86 16.76 -14.46
C ASP A 47 32.54 17.77 -15.60
N ASP A 48 31.28 17.82 -16.01
CA ASP A 48 30.68 18.68 -17.05
C ASP A 48 29.76 19.78 -16.49
N GLY A 49 29.63 19.89 -15.16
CA GLY A 49 28.78 20.88 -14.49
C GLY A 49 27.28 20.62 -14.61
N ALA A 50 26.90 19.52 -15.27
CA ALA A 50 25.53 19.05 -15.37
C ALA A 50 25.23 18.04 -14.25
N ILE A 51 24.08 18.19 -13.60
CA ILE A 51 23.58 17.19 -12.66
C ILE A 51 22.98 16.04 -13.49
N HIS A 52 23.81 15.08 -13.86
CA HIS A 52 23.35 13.78 -14.34
C HIS A 52 22.95 12.93 -13.14
N VAL A 53 21.88 13.32 -12.47
CA VAL A 53 21.15 12.37 -11.64
C VAL A 53 20.56 11.36 -12.60
N GLU A 54 21.04 10.13 -12.52
CA GLU A 54 20.42 9.02 -13.21
C GLU A 54 19.08 8.73 -12.51
N GLU A 55 18.07 9.54 -12.84
CA GLU A 55 16.73 9.47 -12.30
C GLU A 55 16.16 8.04 -12.41
N ALA A 56 16.50 7.36 -13.51
CA ALA A 56 16.22 5.96 -13.72
C ALA A 56 16.82 5.06 -12.63
N ALA A 57 18.08 5.23 -12.23
CA ALA A 57 18.73 4.42 -11.20
C ALA A 57 18.11 4.63 -9.81
N ILE A 58 17.78 5.88 -9.46
CA ILE A 58 17.08 6.21 -8.20
C ILE A 58 15.69 5.59 -8.20
N MET A 59 14.92 5.79 -9.28
CA MET A 59 13.60 5.20 -9.45
C MET A 59 13.64 3.68 -9.35
N LEU A 60 14.64 3.03 -9.97
CA LEU A 60 14.83 1.58 -9.91
C LEU A 60 15.14 1.08 -8.50
N SER A 61 15.99 1.81 -7.78
CA SER A 61 16.34 1.46 -6.40
C SER A 61 15.13 1.60 -5.47
N VAL A 62 14.31 2.65 -5.65
CA VAL A 62 13.01 2.79 -4.95
C VAL A 62 12.07 1.64 -5.30
N LEU A 63 12.00 1.24 -6.58
CA LEU A 63 11.14 0.16 -7.03
C LEU A 63 11.54 -1.19 -6.41
N GLY A 64 12.84 -1.46 -6.28
CA GLY A 64 13.34 -2.62 -5.54
C GLY A 64 13.00 -2.59 -4.06
N LEU A 65 13.12 -1.42 -3.43
CA LEU A 65 12.79 -1.24 -2.01
C LEU A 65 11.30 -1.50 -1.73
N ILE A 66 10.41 -1.10 -2.66
CA ILE A 66 8.96 -1.40 -2.59
C ILE A 66 8.71 -2.92 -2.63
N ASP A 67 9.43 -3.65 -3.47
CA ASP A 67 9.26 -5.10 -3.62
C ASP A 67 9.65 -5.88 -2.36
N VAL A 68 10.78 -5.52 -1.74
CA VAL A 68 11.23 -6.10 -0.46
C VAL A 68 10.18 -5.92 0.63
N VAL A 69 9.56 -4.73 0.71
CA VAL A 69 8.46 -4.45 1.66
C VAL A 69 7.23 -5.31 1.34
N MET A 70 6.92 -5.48 0.06
CA MET A 70 5.77 -6.25 -0.40
C MET A 70 5.91 -7.73 0.01
N ILE A 71 7.09 -8.32 -0.19
CA ILE A 71 7.42 -9.69 0.25
C ILE A 71 7.37 -9.81 1.78
N ALA A 72 7.95 -8.84 2.51
CA ALA A 72 7.94 -8.84 3.97
C ALA A 72 6.51 -8.83 4.54
N ASN A 73 5.61 -8.03 3.95
CA ASN A 73 4.20 -7.97 4.38
C ASN A 73 3.46 -9.29 4.13
N LEU A 74 3.73 -9.96 3.01
CA LEU A 74 3.20 -11.31 2.76
C LEU A 74 3.72 -12.34 3.75
N LEU A 75 5.00 -12.30 4.06
CA LEU A 75 5.64 -13.27 4.95
C LEU A 75 5.04 -13.20 6.35
N ILE A 76 4.77 -11.99 6.87
CA ILE A 76 4.04 -11.80 8.12
C ILE A 76 2.65 -12.42 8.09
N MET A 77 1.88 -12.21 7.01
CA MET A 77 0.56 -12.82 6.84
C MET A 77 0.62 -14.36 6.85
N VAL A 78 1.64 -14.95 6.19
CA VAL A 78 1.87 -16.40 6.14
C VAL A 78 2.28 -16.95 7.51
N ILE A 79 3.15 -16.25 8.24
CA ILE A 79 3.56 -16.64 9.60
C ILE A 79 2.33 -16.71 10.51
N ILE A 80 1.50 -15.66 10.53
CA ILE A 80 0.33 -15.57 11.43
C ILE A 80 -0.68 -16.65 11.07
N GLY A 81 -1.08 -16.77 9.80
CA GLY A 81 -2.07 -17.77 9.37
C GLY A 81 -1.58 -19.21 9.57
N GLY A 82 -0.29 -19.48 9.36
CA GLY A 82 0.31 -20.77 9.66
C GLY A 82 0.29 -21.07 11.16
N TYR A 83 0.70 -20.10 11.99
CA TYR A 83 0.77 -20.26 13.45
C TYR A 83 -0.62 -20.55 14.04
N GLU A 84 -1.65 -19.84 13.59
CA GLU A 84 -3.06 -20.06 13.94
C GLU A 84 -3.54 -21.46 13.53
N THR A 85 -3.25 -21.89 12.30
CA THR A 85 -3.77 -23.14 11.76
C THR A 85 -3.22 -24.37 12.49
N PHE A 86 -1.96 -24.32 12.93
CA PHE A 86 -1.21 -25.53 13.24
C PHE A 86 -0.46 -25.53 14.58
N VAL A 87 -0.10 -24.37 15.15
CA VAL A 87 0.58 -24.30 16.48
C VAL A 87 -0.40 -23.96 17.58
N SER A 88 -1.30 -23.01 17.31
CA SER A 88 -2.31 -22.53 18.26
C SER A 88 -3.70 -22.58 17.63
N ARG A 89 -4.45 -23.69 17.81
CA ARG A 89 -5.92 -23.62 17.73
C ARG A 89 -6.40 -22.83 18.93
N ILE A 90 -6.47 -21.52 18.77
CA ILE A 90 -7.00 -20.60 19.77
C ILE A 90 -8.48 -20.96 19.99
N ARG A 91 -8.77 -21.76 21.01
CA ARG A 91 -10.12 -21.90 21.57
C ARG A 91 -10.33 -20.74 22.54
N ILE A 92 -10.67 -19.57 22.02
CA ILE A 92 -11.19 -18.49 22.87
C ILE A 92 -12.71 -18.66 22.90
N GLU A 93 -13.14 -19.63 23.71
CA GLU A 93 -14.54 -19.75 24.12
C GLU A 93 -14.72 -18.82 25.34
N GLY A 94 -15.32 -17.65 25.15
CA GLY A 94 -15.96 -16.90 26.25
C GLY A 94 -15.25 -15.69 26.86
N HIS A 95 -14.35 -14.97 26.17
CA HIS A 95 -13.84 -13.67 26.66
C HIS A 95 -14.44 -12.47 25.91
N PRO A 96 -14.92 -11.42 26.61
CA PRO A 96 -15.52 -10.22 26.03
C PRO A 96 -14.54 -9.30 25.28
N ASP A 97 -13.23 -9.50 25.45
CA ASP A 97 -12.16 -8.77 24.74
C ASP A 97 -11.50 -9.65 23.66
N GLN A 98 -12.32 -10.22 22.77
CA GLN A 98 -11.84 -10.81 21.53
C GLN A 98 -11.72 -9.70 20.49
N PRO A 99 -10.52 -9.35 20.02
CA PRO A 99 -10.41 -8.31 19.03
C PRO A 99 -10.82 -8.87 17.65
N GLU A 100 -11.61 -8.11 16.91
CA GLU A 100 -12.30 -8.50 15.66
C GLU A 100 -11.36 -9.08 14.56
N TRP A 101 -10.05 -8.84 14.65
CA TRP A 101 -9.05 -9.32 13.70
C TRP A 101 -8.74 -10.83 13.77
N LEU A 102 -9.16 -11.56 14.81
CA LEU A 102 -8.83 -12.99 14.99
C LEU A 102 -9.95 -13.95 14.55
N SER A 103 -11.22 -13.51 14.54
CA SER A 103 -12.36 -14.37 14.13
C SER A 103 -12.67 -14.32 12.63
N HIS A 104 -12.14 -13.32 11.91
CA HIS A 104 -12.24 -13.21 10.45
C HIS A 104 -10.85 -12.99 9.85
N VAL A 105 -9.96 -13.97 9.97
CA VAL A 105 -8.92 -14.15 8.97
C VAL A 105 -9.51 -15.03 7.87
N ASN A 106 -10.48 -14.48 7.12
CA ASN A 106 -11.19 -15.20 6.09
C ASN A 106 -10.20 -15.76 5.07
N ALA A 107 -10.19 -17.09 4.93
CA ALA A 107 -9.26 -17.80 4.05
C ALA A 107 -9.36 -17.31 2.59
N ASN A 108 -10.50 -16.77 2.14
CA ASN A 108 -10.63 -16.08 0.85
C ASN A 108 -9.76 -14.82 0.81
N VAL A 109 -9.88 -13.94 1.82
CA VAL A 109 -9.12 -12.69 1.90
C VAL A 109 -7.62 -12.97 1.97
N LEU A 110 -7.20 -14.03 2.66
CA LEU A 110 -5.80 -14.47 2.70
C LEU A 110 -5.30 -14.93 1.31
N LYS A 111 -6.08 -15.72 0.59
CA LYS A 111 -5.73 -16.20 -0.77
C LYS A 111 -5.66 -15.06 -1.77
N VAL A 112 -6.62 -14.14 -1.73
CA VAL A 112 -6.65 -12.96 -2.60
C VAL A 112 -5.45 -12.06 -2.33
N LYS A 113 -5.11 -11.80 -1.06
CA LYS A 113 -3.92 -11.01 -0.69
C LYS A 113 -2.62 -11.65 -1.20
N LEU A 114 -2.49 -12.97 -1.08
CA LEU A 114 -1.34 -13.71 -1.59
C LEU A 114 -1.22 -13.55 -3.12
N ALA A 115 -2.31 -13.77 -3.86
CA ALA A 115 -2.30 -13.68 -5.32
C ALA A 115 -2.00 -12.26 -5.83
N MET A 116 -2.63 -11.25 -5.23
CA MET A 116 -2.39 -9.84 -5.58
C MET A 116 -0.95 -9.44 -5.36
N ALA A 117 -0.34 -9.93 -4.29
CA ALA A 117 1.04 -9.63 -3.99
C ALA A 117 2.00 -10.36 -4.94
N ILE A 118 1.76 -11.62 -5.32
CA ILE A 118 2.57 -12.30 -6.36
C ILE A 118 2.50 -11.54 -7.70
N VAL A 119 1.31 -11.07 -8.09
CA VAL A 119 1.15 -10.21 -9.27
C VAL A 119 1.93 -8.90 -9.10
N GLY A 120 1.86 -8.27 -7.92
CA GLY A 120 2.61 -7.06 -7.58
C GLY A 120 4.12 -7.22 -7.74
N ILE A 121 4.72 -8.27 -7.15
CA ILE A 121 6.15 -8.59 -7.28
C ILE A 121 6.53 -8.69 -8.75
N SER A 122 5.77 -9.49 -9.50
CA SER A 122 6.04 -9.73 -10.91
C SER A 122 5.92 -8.45 -11.75
N SER A 123 4.98 -7.56 -11.41
CA SER A 123 4.81 -6.26 -12.08
C SER A 123 6.00 -5.33 -11.86
N ILE A 124 6.55 -5.31 -10.63
CA ILE A 124 7.72 -4.48 -10.29
C ILE A 124 8.94 -4.93 -11.12
N HIS A 125 9.16 -6.24 -11.22
CA HIS A 125 10.25 -6.77 -12.03
C HIS A 125 10.13 -6.36 -13.50
N LEU A 126 8.92 -6.42 -14.08
CA LEU A 126 8.69 -5.95 -15.46
C LEU A 126 8.90 -4.45 -15.63
N LEU A 127 8.45 -3.66 -14.68
CA LEU A 127 8.62 -2.21 -14.74
C LEU A 127 10.11 -1.84 -14.66
N LYS A 128 10.89 -2.51 -13.79
CA LYS A 128 12.35 -2.38 -13.74
C LYS A 128 13.00 -2.68 -15.10
N THR A 129 12.68 -3.84 -15.67
CA THR A 129 13.19 -4.26 -16.99
C THR A 129 12.79 -3.28 -18.11
N PHE A 130 11.55 -2.78 -18.09
CA PHE A 130 11.05 -1.83 -19.08
C PHE A 130 11.82 -0.51 -19.04
N ILE A 131 12.08 0.03 -17.84
CA ILE A 131 12.85 1.27 -17.68
C ILE A 131 14.30 1.07 -18.16
N GLU A 132 14.94 -0.04 -17.80
CA GLU A 132 16.33 -0.33 -18.22
C GLU A 132 16.48 -0.55 -19.73
N VAL A 133 15.54 -1.28 -20.36
CA VAL A 133 15.57 -1.51 -21.82
C VAL A 133 15.17 -0.24 -22.58
N GLY A 134 14.22 0.54 -22.07
CA GLY A 134 13.82 1.82 -22.66
C GLY A 134 14.95 2.86 -22.67
N ASP A 135 15.76 2.88 -21.61
CA ASP A 135 16.95 3.74 -21.54
C ASP A 135 18.02 3.36 -22.57
N LEU A 136 18.27 2.05 -22.77
CA LEU A 136 19.16 1.55 -23.84
C LEU A 136 18.71 2.03 -25.23
N ALA A 137 17.40 1.94 -25.50
CA ALA A 137 16.81 2.36 -26.76
C ALA A 137 16.92 3.89 -26.96
N ALA A 138 16.74 4.68 -25.90
CA ALA A 138 16.89 6.13 -25.95
C ALA A 138 18.34 6.57 -26.25
N ARG A 139 19.34 5.81 -25.78
CA ARG A 139 20.77 6.06 -26.03
C ARG A 139 21.27 5.55 -27.39
N GLY A 140 20.38 5.02 -28.24
CA GLY A 140 20.72 4.60 -29.61
C GLY A 140 21.54 3.31 -29.70
N THR A 141 21.63 2.52 -28.61
CA THR A 141 22.29 1.21 -28.64
C THR A 141 21.43 0.20 -29.40
N PRO A 142 21.98 -0.50 -30.42
CA PRO A 142 21.22 -1.46 -31.21
C PRO A 142 20.93 -2.71 -30.37
N ILE A 143 19.65 -2.86 -29.96
CA ILE A 143 19.06 -3.98 -29.21
C ILE A 143 19.16 -5.37 -29.88
N ASN A 144 19.83 -5.51 -31.01
CA ASN A 144 19.71 -6.69 -31.88
C ASN A 144 21.01 -7.47 -32.17
N GLU A 145 22.22 -7.01 -31.82
CA GLU A 145 23.45 -7.71 -32.27
C GLU A 145 24.60 -7.86 -31.26
N GLU A 146 24.55 -7.26 -30.06
CA GLU A 146 25.57 -7.47 -29.02
C GLU A 146 24.91 -7.49 -27.63
N PRO A 147 25.44 -8.23 -26.62
CA PRO A 147 24.98 -8.14 -25.24
C PRO A 147 25.25 -6.73 -24.73
N SER A 148 24.25 -5.86 -24.82
CA SER A 148 24.37 -4.46 -24.40
C SER A 148 24.31 -4.42 -22.86
N GLU A 149 25.42 -4.08 -22.21
CA GLU A 149 25.46 -3.85 -20.76
C GLU A 149 24.55 -2.67 -20.40
N THR A 150 23.64 -2.88 -19.45
CA THR A 150 22.82 -1.80 -18.89
C THR A 150 23.63 -0.93 -17.94
N ILE A 151 23.05 0.21 -17.53
CA ILE A 151 23.53 1.06 -16.43
C ILE A 151 23.97 0.25 -15.20
N THR A 152 23.20 -0.80 -14.89
CA THR A 152 23.39 -1.70 -13.75
C THR A 152 24.30 -2.91 -14.05
N GLY A 153 24.88 -3.01 -15.25
CA GLY A 153 25.72 -4.14 -15.68
C GLY A 153 24.94 -5.42 -16.00
N ASN A 154 23.63 -5.34 -16.17
CA ASN A 154 22.79 -6.49 -16.52
C ASN A 154 22.62 -6.59 -18.04
N VAL A 155 22.52 -7.82 -18.56
CA VAL A 155 22.24 -8.07 -19.97
C VAL A 155 20.78 -8.49 -20.12
N TYR A 156 20.00 -7.71 -20.87
CA TYR A 156 18.62 -8.04 -21.22
C TYR A 156 18.53 -8.58 -22.64
N THR A 157 17.83 -9.70 -22.81
CA THR A 157 17.59 -10.31 -24.11
C THR A 157 16.11 -10.20 -24.48
N TRP A 158 15.82 -10.10 -25.78
CA TRP A 158 14.44 -10.13 -26.28
C TRP A 158 13.66 -11.32 -25.76
N ASP A 159 14.26 -12.51 -25.77
CA ASP A 159 13.65 -13.72 -25.23
C ASP A 159 13.33 -13.61 -23.73
N GLY A 160 14.26 -13.09 -22.93
CA GLY A 160 14.08 -12.92 -21.49
C GLY A 160 12.93 -11.97 -21.16
N VAL A 161 12.92 -10.79 -21.79
CA VAL A 161 11.87 -9.78 -21.59
C VAL A 161 10.51 -10.31 -22.06
N LEU A 162 10.46 -10.98 -23.21
CA LEU A 162 9.22 -11.56 -23.73
C LEU A 162 8.65 -12.63 -22.79
N TRP A 163 9.47 -13.55 -22.30
CA TRP A 163 9.03 -14.56 -21.34
C TRP A 163 8.59 -13.95 -20.01
N GLN A 164 9.24 -12.88 -19.56
CA GLN A 164 8.82 -12.15 -18.36
C GLN A 164 7.42 -11.54 -18.52
N VAL A 165 7.11 -10.95 -19.67
CA VAL A 165 5.76 -10.44 -19.99
C VAL A 165 4.74 -11.57 -20.04
N VAL A 166 5.07 -12.68 -20.71
CA VAL A 166 4.19 -13.85 -20.81
C VAL A 166 3.87 -14.41 -19.43
N ILE A 167 4.87 -14.60 -18.56
CA ILE A 167 4.68 -15.11 -17.19
C ILE A 167 3.81 -14.15 -16.37
N HIS A 168 4.03 -12.84 -16.50
CA HIS A 168 3.21 -11.86 -15.80
C HIS A 168 1.74 -11.87 -16.24
N MET A 169 1.48 -12.02 -17.55
CA MET A 169 0.11 -12.20 -18.05
C MET A 169 -0.54 -13.46 -17.46
N VAL A 170 0.21 -14.55 -17.33
CA VAL A 170 -0.27 -15.78 -16.67
C VAL A 170 -0.61 -15.53 -15.19
N PHE A 171 0.20 -14.76 -14.46
CA PHE A 171 -0.10 -14.40 -13.07
C PHE A 171 -1.33 -13.50 -12.94
N ILE A 172 -1.50 -12.50 -13.81
CA ILE A 172 -2.70 -11.66 -13.83
C ILE A 172 -3.94 -12.51 -14.10
N LEU A 173 -3.91 -13.36 -15.13
CA LEU A 173 -5.03 -14.26 -15.45
C LEU A 173 -5.35 -15.19 -14.27
N SER A 174 -4.33 -15.70 -13.59
CA SER A 174 -4.49 -16.55 -12.40
C SER A 174 -5.14 -15.79 -11.22
N ALA A 175 -4.73 -14.54 -10.97
CA ALA A 175 -5.32 -13.72 -9.92
C ALA A 175 -6.78 -13.34 -10.23
N VAL A 176 -7.08 -13.02 -11.49
CA VAL A 176 -8.46 -12.77 -11.95
C VAL A 176 -9.33 -14.02 -11.79
N ALA A 177 -8.82 -15.19 -12.19
CA ALA A 177 -9.53 -16.45 -12.01
C ALA A 177 -9.82 -16.73 -10.52
N LEU A 178 -8.84 -16.49 -9.64
CA LEU A 178 -9.01 -16.66 -8.21
C LEU A 178 -10.08 -15.71 -7.65
N ALA A 179 -10.02 -14.42 -8.00
CA ALA A 179 -11.02 -13.43 -7.59
C ALA A 179 -12.43 -13.76 -8.12
N TRP A 180 -12.52 -14.32 -9.33
CA TRP A 180 -13.79 -14.76 -9.92
C TRP A 180 -14.40 -15.94 -9.14
N ILE A 181 -13.59 -16.95 -8.81
CA ILE A 181 -14.02 -18.09 -7.97
C ILE A 181 -14.48 -17.59 -6.60
N ASP A 182 -13.71 -16.67 -6.00
CA ASP A 182 -13.99 -16.04 -4.71
C ASP A 182 -15.37 -15.36 -4.70
N ARG A 183 -15.68 -14.62 -5.77
CA ARG A 183 -16.94 -13.88 -5.94
C ARG A 183 -18.14 -14.80 -6.09
N ILE A 184 -18.01 -15.87 -6.87
CA ILE A 184 -19.10 -16.84 -7.06
C ILE A 184 -19.42 -17.57 -5.74
N SER A 185 -18.39 -17.93 -4.98
CA SER A 185 -18.54 -18.62 -3.69
C SER A 185 -19.31 -17.77 -2.66
N GLN A 186 -19.06 -16.46 -2.62
CA GLN A 186 -19.71 -15.54 -1.67
C GLN A 186 -21.16 -15.18 -2.05
N GLY A 187 -21.53 -15.29 -3.34
CA GLY A 187 -22.88 -14.98 -3.83
C GLY A 187 -23.96 -15.98 -3.44
N ALA A 188 -23.60 -17.18 -2.97
CA ALA A 188 -24.57 -18.24 -2.63
C ALA A 188 -25.08 -18.20 -1.17
N ALA A 189 -24.55 -17.32 -0.32
CA ALA A 189 -24.79 -17.35 1.13
C ALA A 189 -25.96 -16.48 1.64
N HIS A 190 -26.65 -15.71 0.79
CA HIS A 190 -27.81 -14.90 1.21
C HIS A 190 -29.13 -15.44 0.64
N GLY A 191 -29.63 -16.52 1.24
CA GLY A 191 -31.04 -16.91 1.08
C GLY A 191 -31.94 -15.97 1.90
N PRO A 192 -33.08 -15.49 1.37
CA PRO A 192 -33.92 -14.53 2.07
C PRO A 192 -34.46 -15.15 3.37
N ALA A 193 -34.19 -14.48 4.49
CA ALA A 193 -34.72 -14.87 5.79
C ALA A 193 -36.26 -14.89 5.72
N LYS A 194 -36.83 -16.07 5.98
CA LYS A 194 -38.27 -16.29 6.01
C LYS A 194 -38.85 -15.46 7.18
N PRO A 195 -39.83 -14.55 6.97
CA PRO A 195 -40.41 -13.80 8.07
C PRO A 195 -41.20 -14.78 8.95
N SER A 196 -40.77 -14.91 10.21
CA SER A 196 -41.48 -15.69 11.22
C SER A 196 -42.84 -15.07 11.50
N THR A 197 -43.87 -15.72 10.99
CA THR A 197 -45.28 -15.44 11.28
C THR A 197 -45.66 -15.89 12.69
N MET A 198 -46.12 -14.93 13.49
CA MET A 198 -47.08 -15.00 14.60
C MET A 198 -46.76 -15.81 15.88
N GLY A 199 -46.85 -15.10 17.02
CA GLY A 199 -46.98 -15.65 18.36
C GLY A 199 -47.49 -14.57 19.32
N GLU A 200 -48.79 -14.63 19.60
CA GLU A 200 -49.59 -13.79 20.48
C GLU A 200 -48.97 -13.50 21.86
N ALA A 201 -49.09 -12.26 22.35
CA ALA A 201 -48.67 -11.86 23.70
C ALA A 201 -49.84 -12.01 24.71
N PRO A 202 -49.70 -12.73 25.83
CA PRO A 202 -50.70 -12.74 26.89
C PRO A 202 -50.47 -11.62 27.92
N VAL A 203 -51.59 -11.01 28.28
CA VAL A 203 -51.80 -9.94 29.27
C VAL A 203 -51.44 -10.40 30.71
N ALA A 204 -50.87 -9.50 31.51
CA ALA A 204 -50.54 -9.69 32.93
C ALA A 204 -51.77 -9.76 33.86
N PRO A 205 -51.60 -10.27 35.10
CA PRO A 205 -52.20 -9.57 36.25
C PRO A 205 -51.24 -9.37 37.43
N ALA A 206 -51.53 -8.32 38.19
CA ALA A 206 -50.78 -7.76 39.32
C ALA A 206 -51.16 -8.38 40.68
N VAL A 207 -50.20 -8.51 41.62
CA VAL A 207 -50.39 -8.34 43.09
C VAL A 207 -49.03 -7.96 43.76
N SER A 208 -49.01 -6.96 44.64
CA SER A 208 -47.87 -6.47 45.47
C SER A 208 -48.00 -6.95 46.94
N PRO A 209 -47.29 -6.41 47.99
CA PRO A 209 -45.89 -5.99 48.20
C PRO A 209 -45.27 -6.58 49.50
N ALA A 210 -43.97 -6.41 49.78
CA ALA A 210 -43.43 -6.37 51.15
C ALA A 210 -42.03 -5.71 51.29
N VAL A 211 -42.04 -4.51 51.89
CA VAL A 211 -41.17 -4.02 53.01
C VAL A 211 -39.66 -3.76 52.78
N SER A 212 -39.31 -2.47 52.74
CA SER A 212 -38.00 -1.81 53.03
C SER A 212 -37.64 -1.88 54.55
N PRO A 213 -36.45 -1.49 55.09
CA PRO A 213 -35.76 -0.20 54.87
C PRO A 213 -34.21 -0.33 54.82
N THR A 214 -33.40 0.66 54.43
CA THR A 214 -33.02 1.82 55.25
C THR A 214 -32.02 2.66 54.45
N ALA A 215 -32.28 3.97 54.37
CA ALA A 215 -31.41 5.03 53.84
C ALA A 215 -30.38 5.47 54.92
N PRO A 216 -29.46 6.45 54.77
CA PRO A 216 -29.64 7.66 53.98
C PRO A 216 -28.40 8.30 53.31
N ALA A 217 -28.73 9.37 52.58
CA ALA A 217 -27.99 10.62 52.45
C ALA A 217 -26.78 10.65 51.49
N ALA A 218 -26.56 11.69 50.69
CA ALA A 218 -27.34 12.88 50.36
C ALA A 218 -26.58 13.67 49.26
N LEU A 219 -27.28 14.66 48.66
CA LEU A 219 -26.75 15.87 48.01
C LEU A 219 -26.09 15.67 46.64
N THR A 220 -26.20 16.49 45.60
CA THR A 220 -26.95 17.69 45.20
C THR A 220 -26.26 18.10 43.88
N GLY A 221 -26.99 18.66 42.91
CA GLY A 221 -26.38 19.61 41.96
C GLY A 221 -26.44 19.24 40.47
N PRO A 222 -26.85 20.16 39.57
CA PRO A 222 -27.29 19.84 38.21
C PRO A 222 -26.34 20.31 37.09
N ALA A 223 -26.66 19.83 35.88
CA ALA A 223 -26.66 20.53 34.59
C ALA A 223 -25.34 21.03 33.94
N ALA A 224 -25.28 20.68 32.64
CA ALA A 224 -24.76 21.45 31.52
C ALA A 224 -23.26 21.80 31.49
N SER A 225 -22.54 21.19 30.55
CA SER A 225 -21.39 21.85 29.92
C SER A 225 -21.54 21.88 28.40
N THR A 226 -21.39 23.11 27.94
CA THR A 226 -21.61 23.67 26.63
C THR A 226 -20.44 23.36 25.70
N ARG A 227 -20.75 23.11 24.43
CA ARG A 227 -19.81 23.05 23.30
C ARG A 227 -19.42 24.48 22.88
N PRO A 228 -18.14 24.79 22.65
CA PRO A 228 -17.74 25.83 21.69
C PRO A 228 -17.00 25.16 20.53
N ALA A 229 -17.42 25.40 19.29
CA ALA A 229 -17.14 26.58 18.47
C ALA A 229 -15.82 26.41 17.71
N ILE A 230 -16.00 26.24 16.40
CA ILE A 230 -15.02 26.24 15.33
C ILE A 230 -14.41 27.64 15.28
N THR A 231 -13.09 27.73 15.44
CA THR A 231 -12.31 28.94 15.16
C THR A 231 -11.40 28.65 14.00
N ALA A 232 -11.70 29.32 12.88
CA ALA A 232 -10.81 29.53 11.77
C ALA A 232 -9.54 30.25 12.25
N ILE A 233 -8.38 29.78 11.79
CA ILE A 233 -7.15 30.56 11.82
C ILE A 233 -6.60 30.59 10.39
N ASP A 234 -6.72 31.80 9.86
CA ASP A 234 -6.07 32.41 8.71
C ASP A 234 -4.57 32.12 8.67
N HIS A 235 -4.11 31.59 7.53
CA HIS A 235 -2.68 31.50 7.21
C HIS A 235 -2.44 32.17 5.86
N SER A 236 -1.84 33.36 5.95
CA SER A 236 -0.93 33.96 4.98
C SER A 236 -1.47 34.14 3.55
N VAL A 237 -1.86 35.39 3.29
CA VAL A 237 -1.80 36.09 2.00
C VAL A 237 -0.62 35.57 1.16
N ILE A 238 -0.90 34.68 0.22
CA ILE A 238 -0.03 34.37 -0.91
C ILE A 238 -0.48 35.29 -2.05
N ASP A 239 0.49 35.98 -2.64
CA ASP A 239 0.33 36.98 -3.69
C ASP A 239 -0.47 36.44 -4.89
N HIS A 240 -1.78 36.68 -4.89
CA HIS A 240 -2.71 36.18 -5.91
C HIS A 240 -2.55 36.86 -7.29
N SER A 241 -1.64 37.82 -7.44
CA SER A 241 -1.54 38.64 -8.64
C SER A 241 -0.57 38.08 -9.70
N ALA A 242 0.62 37.61 -9.30
CA ALA A 242 1.62 37.08 -10.23
C ALA A 242 1.19 35.73 -10.84
N GLY A 243 0.72 34.81 -9.98
CA GLY A 243 0.32 33.47 -10.41
C GLY A 243 -0.91 33.47 -11.32
N SER A 244 -1.87 34.36 -11.07
CA SER A 244 -3.06 34.48 -11.92
C SER A 244 -2.73 35.08 -13.29
N GLN A 245 -1.83 36.06 -13.36
CA GLN A 245 -1.36 36.65 -14.62
C GLN A 245 -0.55 35.68 -15.49
N LEU A 246 0.29 34.85 -14.87
CA LEU A 246 1.02 33.79 -15.59
C LEU A 246 0.10 32.72 -16.15
N LEU A 247 -0.97 32.38 -15.43
CA LEU A 247 -1.96 31.40 -15.88
C LEU A 247 -2.79 31.95 -17.06
N GLN A 248 -3.13 33.24 -17.03
CA GLN A 248 -3.80 33.92 -18.14
C GLN A 248 -2.91 34.05 -19.38
N LEU A 249 -1.61 34.31 -19.20
CA LEU A 249 -0.61 34.30 -20.28
C LEU A 249 -0.45 32.91 -20.90
N GLY A 250 -0.50 31.85 -20.09
CA GLY A 250 -0.46 30.46 -20.57
C GLY A 250 -1.68 30.12 -21.44
N GLN A 251 -2.87 30.53 -21.01
CA GLN A 251 -4.10 30.35 -21.79
C GLN A 251 -4.07 31.11 -23.12
N LEU A 252 -3.46 32.29 -23.18
CA LEU A 252 -3.34 33.07 -24.42
C LEU A 252 -2.33 32.48 -25.40
N ARG A 253 -1.25 31.86 -24.90
CA ARG A 253 -0.32 31.07 -25.71
C ARG A 253 -0.99 29.82 -26.25
N ASP A 254 -1.73 29.09 -25.41
CA ASP A 254 -2.42 27.86 -25.81
C ASP A 254 -3.56 28.12 -26.81
N ALA A 255 -4.12 29.34 -26.80
CA ALA A 255 -5.06 29.83 -27.82
C ALA A 255 -4.38 30.30 -29.12
N GLY A 256 -3.04 30.26 -29.20
CA GLY A 256 -2.26 30.68 -30.36
C GLY A 256 -2.22 32.19 -30.61
N ILE A 257 -2.63 33.00 -29.62
CA ILE A 257 -2.69 34.47 -29.72
C ILE A 257 -1.32 35.09 -29.40
N VAL A 258 -0.52 34.41 -28.59
CA VAL A 258 0.81 34.85 -28.17
C VAL A 258 1.83 33.80 -28.61
N THR A 259 2.90 34.26 -29.24
CA THR A 259 3.99 33.37 -29.68
C THR A 259 4.84 32.91 -28.48
N ASP A 260 5.52 31.77 -28.61
CA ASP A 260 6.34 31.22 -27.52
C ASP A 260 7.41 32.20 -27.01
N ASP A 261 8.02 32.97 -27.93
CA ASP A 261 9.03 33.97 -27.60
C ASP A 261 8.45 35.14 -26.79
N GLU A 262 7.26 35.61 -27.15
CA GLU A 262 6.56 36.69 -26.43
C GLU A 262 6.08 36.24 -25.04
N PHE A 263 5.67 34.97 -24.92
CA PHE A 263 5.28 34.39 -23.64
C PHE A 263 6.47 34.33 -22.68
N GLN A 264 7.65 33.88 -23.13
CA GLN A 264 8.84 33.80 -22.28
C GLN A 264 9.36 35.18 -21.86
N ALA A 265 9.30 36.17 -22.76
CA ALA A 265 9.67 37.54 -22.44
C ALA A 265 8.77 38.13 -21.34
N LYS A 266 7.45 37.98 -21.48
CA LYS A 266 6.47 38.49 -20.50
C LYS A 266 6.48 37.72 -19.18
N LYS A 267 6.71 36.40 -19.22
CA LYS A 267 6.89 35.58 -18.02
C LYS A 267 8.11 36.03 -17.21
N THR A 268 9.23 36.28 -17.87
CA THR A 268 10.46 36.77 -17.22
C THR A 268 10.27 38.17 -16.65
N GLU A 269 9.58 39.06 -17.36
CA GLU A 269 9.25 40.40 -16.85
C GLU A 269 8.32 40.36 -15.62
N LEU A 270 7.31 39.48 -15.62
CA LEU A 270 6.41 39.32 -14.49
C LEU A 270 7.11 38.73 -13.27
N LEU A 271 7.97 37.72 -13.46
CA LEU A 271 8.76 37.14 -12.37
C LEU A 271 9.81 38.10 -11.81
N ALA A 272 10.21 39.13 -12.56
CA ALA A 272 11.14 40.15 -12.10
C ALA A 272 10.47 41.30 -11.32
N ARG A 273 9.13 41.40 -11.36
CA ARG A 273 8.37 42.45 -10.66
C ARG A 273 7.91 42.05 -9.24
N PHE A 274 8.09 40.78 -8.88
CA PHE A 274 7.81 40.21 -7.56
C PHE A 274 9.11 39.66 -6.96
#